data_AF-A0A853AR72-F1
#
_entry.id   AF-A0A853AR72-F1
#
_cell.length_a   1.000
_cell.length_b   1.000
_cell.length_c   1.000
_cell.angle_alpha   90.00
_cell.angle_beta   90.00
_cell.angle_gamma   90.00
#
_symmetry.space_group_name_H-M   'P 1'
#
loop_
_entity.id
_entity.type
_entity.pdbx_description
1 polymer ?
#
loop_
_entity_poly.entity_id
_entity_poly.type
_entity_poly.pdbx_seq_one_letter_code
_entity_poly.pdbx_strand_id
1 'polypeptide(L)'
;MIRTRRTASEGTLRKALVAGLASAGLLLAGCGSEGDDGGSTDGTSEPTPSAPATQSSRSGPAKSVNLPDPCAVLTQEQRQSLGIDQPATPSESNGKQGCDISSGEAGSGRGWTGTIAADPSRTMQQFASSGTGAQQIELAGYPAAQVDNGSGCMLAVDVSDTGSLFVNLIVRPGGGEQVRACEQAAKIAEVAVQNLPNA
;
A
#
# COMPACT_ATOMS: atom_id res chain seq x y z
N MET A 1 -28.23 40.86 27.02
CA MET A 1 -26.82 41.20 27.30
C MET A 1 -26.16 39.98 27.94
N ILE A 2 -25.48 39.15 27.16
CA ILE A 2 -24.85 37.91 27.62
C ILE A 2 -23.34 38.05 27.39
N ARG A 3 -22.57 38.07 28.48
CA ARG A 3 -21.11 38.27 28.47
C ARG A 3 -20.40 36.96 28.15
N THR A 4 -19.80 36.89 26.98
CA THR A 4 -18.87 35.84 26.55
C THR A 4 -17.54 36.00 27.29
N ARG A 5 -17.10 35.00 28.07
CA ARG A 5 -15.71 34.92 28.56
C ARG A 5 -14.90 34.07 27.58
N ARG A 6 -13.99 34.70 26.83
CA ARG A 6 -12.90 34.02 26.11
C ARG A 6 -11.78 33.72 27.11
N THR A 7 -11.43 32.46 27.26
CA THR A 7 -10.17 32.02 27.86
C THR A 7 -9.06 32.14 26.82
N ALA A 8 -8.11 33.04 27.03
CA ALA A 8 -6.85 33.07 26.29
C ALA A 8 -5.88 32.08 26.96
N SER A 9 -5.48 31.07 26.21
CA SER A 9 -4.39 30.15 26.56
C SER A 9 -3.38 30.26 25.43
N GLU A 10 -2.37 31.12 25.60
CA GLU A 10 -1.23 31.20 24.67
C GLU A 10 0.05 30.87 25.43
N GLY A 11 0.66 29.79 24.97
CA GLY A 11 1.80 29.13 25.54
C GLY A 11 3.08 29.95 25.43
N THR A 12 3.93 29.71 26.42
CA THR A 12 5.25 30.30 26.61
C THR A 12 6.20 29.95 25.47
N LEU A 13 6.48 30.89 24.56
CA LEU A 13 7.65 30.82 23.66
C LEU A 13 8.93 31.14 24.46
N ARG A 14 9.64 30.10 24.91
CA ARG A 14 11.03 30.26 25.35
C ARG A 14 11.95 30.15 24.13
N LYS A 15 12.32 31.31 23.58
CA LYS A 15 13.49 31.46 22.70
C LYS A 15 14.76 31.15 23.51
N ALA A 16 15.55 30.18 23.08
CA ALA A 16 16.92 30.00 23.55
C ALA A 16 17.88 30.25 22.38
N LEU A 17 18.76 31.23 22.54
CA LEU A 17 19.83 31.60 21.61
C LEU A 17 21.11 30.80 21.88
N VAL A 18 21.68 30.29 20.78
CA VAL A 18 23.09 30.05 20.38
C VAL A 18 24.22 30.50 21.32
N ALA A 19 25.25 29.64 21.54
CA ALA A 19 26.66 29.86 21.14
C ALA A 19 27.71 28.96 21.84
N GLY A 20 28.74 28.54 21.07
CA GLY A 20 30.09 28.14 21.52
C GLY A 20 30.36 26.63 21.58
N LEU A 21 31.50 26.05 21.20
CA LEU A 21 32.83 26.54 20.81
C LEU A 21 33.56 25.45 19.98
N ALA A 22 34.49 25.87 19.13
CA ALA A 22 35.37 25.06 18.30
C ALA A 22 36.44 24.29 19.10
N SER A 23 36.95 23.17 18.56
CA SER A 23 38.28 22.63 18.87
C SER A 23 38.79 21.78 17.70
N ALA A 24 39.96 22.14 17.19
CA ALA A 24 40.63 21.54 16.05
C ALA A 24 41.71 20.54 16.49
N GLY A 25 41.88 19.48 15.70
CA GLY A 25 43.16 18.88 15.32
C GLY A 25 43.75 17.81 16.24
N LEU A 26 44.09 16.65 15.65
CA LEU A 26 45.40 15.98 15.78
C LEU A 26 45.51 14.81 14.79
N LEU A 27 46.58 14.86 13.99
CA LEU A 27 47.00 13.90 12.97
C LEU A 27 47.64 12.66 13.63
N LEU A 28 47.40 11.47 13.07
CA LEU A 28 48.28 10.31 13.27
C LEU A 28 48.57 9.67 11.90
N ALA A 29 49.87 9.57 11.62
CA ALA A 29 50.48 8.95 10.46
C ALA A 29 50.95 7.52 10.78
N GLY A 30 51.11 6.70 9.74
CA GLY A 30 51.86 5.43 9.73
C GLY A 30 51.00 4.20 10.00
N CYS A 31 51.14 3.06 9.32
CA CYS A 31 52.31 2.50 8.67
C CYS A 31 51.86 1.63 7.48
N GLY A 32 52.58 1.71 6.36
CA GLY A 32 52.42 0.79 5.24
C GLY A 32 53.11 -0.54 5.51
N SER A 33 52.66 -1.58 4.82
CA SER A 33 53.45 -2.78 4.49
C SER A 33 52.83 -3.39 3.24
N GLU A 34 53.51 -3.20 2.10
CA GLU A 34 53.36 -4.03 0.91
C GLU A 34 53.98 -5.42 1.17
N GLY A 35 53.34 -6.46 0.64
CA GLY A 35 53.77 -7.85 0.73
C GLY A 35 52.92 -8.79 -0.14
N ASP A 36 53.29 -8.83 -1.43
CA ASP A 36 53.38 -9.94 -2.39
C ASP A 36 52.48 -11.21 -2.31
N ASP A 37 51.96 -11.55 -3.49
CA ASP A 37 51.65 -12.86 -4.08
C ASP A 37 50.72 -13.87 -3.39
N GLY A 38 49.64 -14.20 -4.12
CA GLY A 38 49.11 -15.56 -4.13
C GLY A 38 47.60 -15.72 -4.34
N GLY A 39 47.22 -16.16 -5.54
CA GLY A 39 46.15 -17.16 -5.68
C GLY A 39 44.75 -16.67 -6.08
N SER A 40 44.31 -17.17 -7.22
CA SER A 40 42.95 -17.13 -7.76
C SER A 40 41.84 -17.44 -6.75
N THR A 41 40.75 -16.69 -6.78
CA THR A 41 39.42 -17.25 -7.14
C THR A 41 38.43 -16.12 -7.36
N ASP A 42 37.80 -16.13 -8.53
CA ASP A 42 36.56 -15.43 -8.85
C ASP A 42 35.54 -15.75 -7.75
N GLY A 43 35.33 -14.81 -6.83
CA GLY A 43 34.26 -14.88 -5.84
C GLY A 43 32.94 -14.62 -6.53
N THR A 44 32.44 -15.62 -7.27
CA THR A 44 31.03 -15.71 -7.65
C THR A 44 30.23 -15.66 -6.36
N SER A 45 29.57 -14.54 -6.10
CA SER A 45 28.51 -14.47 -5.10
C SER A 45 27.44 -15.48 -5.48
N GLU A 46 27.46 -16.64 -4.80
CA GLU A 46 26.41 -17.64 -4.89
C GLU A 46 25.08 -16.97 -4.48
N PRO A 47 24.04 -17.01 -5.33
CA PRO A 47 22.75 -16.49 -4.93
C PRO A 47 22.23 -17.36 -3.78
N THR A 48 22.02 -16.74 -2.61
CA THR A 48 21.27 -17.31 -1.49
C THR A 48 20.00 -18.00 -2.04
N PRO A 49 19.68 -19.24 -1.65
CA PRO A 49 18.47 -19.90 -2.10
C PRO A 49 17.28 -19.04 -1.66
N SER A 50 16.62 -18.42 -2.64
CA SER A 50 15.34 -17.78 -2.40
C SER A 50 14.41 -18.87 -1.88
N ALA A 51 13.85 -18.68 -0.68
CA ALA A 51 12.84 -19.59 -0.15
C ALA A 51 11.80 -19.84 -1.25
N PRO A 52 11.35 -21.10 -1.46
CA PRO A 52 10.39 -21.38 -2.53
C PRO A 52 9.21 -20.43 -2.35
N ALA A 53 8.97 -19.60 -3.36
CA ALA A 53 7.78 -18.77 -3.41
C ALA A 53 6.61 -19.72 -3.16
N THR A 54 5.88 -19.52 -2.06
CA THR A 54 4.71 -20.34 -1.74
C THR A 54 3.83 -20.34 -2.98
N GLN A 55 3.72 -21.49 -3.63
CA GLN A 55 3.03 -21.62 -4.90
C GLN A 55 1.58 -21.15 -4.70
N SER A 56 1.05 -20.42 -5.69
CA SER A 56 -0.33 -19.96 -5.65
C SER A 56 -1.29 -21.15 -5.49
N SER A 57 -2.29 -21.00 -4.64
CA SER A 57 -3.40 -21.95 -4.48
C SER A 57 -4.66 -21.52 -5.21
N ARG A 58 -4.57 -20.53 -6.12
CA ARG A 58 -5.72 -20.02 -6.88
C ARG A 58 -6.34 -21.09 -7.76
N SER A 59 -7.67 -21.17 -7.77
CA SER A 59 -8.44 -22.05 -8.66
C SER A 59 -8.91 -21.35 -9.93
N GLY A 60 -8.94 -20.01 -9.94
CA GLY A 60 -9.24 -19.20 -11.12
C GLY A 60 -8.04 -19.04 -12.07
N PRO A 61 -8.27 -18.65 -13.33
CA PRO A 61 -7.19 -18.37 -14.28
C PRO A 61 -6.32 -17.20 -13.82
N ALA A 62 -5.03 -17.23 -14.17
CA ALA A 62 -4.15 -16.09 -13.96
C ALA A 62 -4.66 -14.86 -14.75
N LYS A 63 -4.52 -13.68 -14.15
CA LYS A 63 -4.94 -12.39 -14.69
C LYS A 63 -3.74 -11.52 -15.00
N SER A 64 -3.88 -10.67 -16.01
CA SER A 64 -2.87 -9.65 -16.31
C SER A 64 -2.82 -8.62 -15.20
N VAL A 65 -1.61 -8.28 -14.79
CA VAL A 65 -1.30 -7.15 -13.89
C VAL A 65 -0.80 -5.92 -14.66
N ASN A 66 -0.85 -5.97 -15.99
CA ASN A 66 -0.56 -4.83 -16.86
C ASN A 66 -1.89 -4.28 -17.43
N LEU A 67 -2.34 -3.16 -16.88
CA LEU A 67 -3.62 -2.54 -17.22
C LEU A 67 -3.39 -1.19 -17.89
N PRO A 68 -3.74 -1.02 -19.18
CA PRO A 68 -3.57 0.26 -19.86
C PRO A 68 -4.54 1.33 -19.35
N ASP A 69 -5.71 0.91 -18.84
CA ASP A 69 -6.67 1.76 -18.14
C ASP A 69 -7.07 1.08 -16.83
N PRO A 70 -6.50 1.47 -15.68
CA PRO A 70 -6.85 0.87 -14.39
C PRO A 70 -8.27 1.21 -13.94
N CYS A 71 -8.88 2.29 -14.44
CA CYS A 71 -10.26 2.66 -14.08
C CYS A 71 -11.32 1.91 -14.88
N ALA A 72 -10.93 1.32 -16.02
CA ALA A 72 -11.80 0.43 -16.79
C ALA A 72 -12.04 -0.94 -16.13
N VAL A 73 -11.31 -1.26 -15.04
CA VAL A 73 -11.49 -2.52 -14.28
C VAL A 73 -12.90 -2.64 -13.72
N LEU A 74 -13.59 -1.54 -13.40
CA LEU A 74 -14.99 -1.55 -13.00
C LEU A 74 -15.81 -0.72 -14.00
N THR A 75 -16.92 -1.27 -14.50
CA THR A 75 -17.86 -0.47 -15.29
C THR A 75 -18.53 0.59 -14.43
N GLN A 76 -19.16 1.58 -15.07
CA GLN A 76 -19.91 2.60 -14.34
C GLN A 76 -21.05 2.00 -13.51
N GLU A 77 -21.76 1.03 -14.06
CA GLU A 77 -22.88 0.35 -13.39
C GLU A 77 -22.38 -0.45 -12.18
N GLN A 78 -21.25 -1.15 -12.32
CA GLN A 78 -20.62 -1.87 -11.21
C GLN A 78 -20.19 -0.91 -10.11
N ARG A 79 -19.56 0.22 -10.46
CA ARG A 79 -19.18 1.26 -9.49
C ARG A 79 -20.39 1.76 -8.70
N GLN A 80 -21.48 2.08 -9.40
CA GLN A 80 -22.73 2.51 -8.76
C GLN A 80 -23.31 1.43 -7.83
N SER A 81 -23.32 0.17 -8.26
CA SER A 81 -23.80 -0.95 -7.44
C SER A 81 -22.95 -1.19 -6.17
N LEU A 82 -21.66 -0.82 -6.22
CA LEU A 82 -20.72 -0.89 -5.12
C LEU A 82 -20.75 0.37 -4.22
N GLY A 83 -21.60 1.35 -4.53
CA GLY A 83 -21.70 2.61 -3.77
C GLY A 83 -20.58 3.62 -4.06
N ILE A 84 -19.84 3.43 -5.16
CA ILE A 84 -18.87 4.42 -5.67
C ILE A 84 -19.68 5.48 -6.41
N ASP A 85 -19.89 6.61 -5.75
CA ASP A 85 -20.78 7.69 -6.21
C ASP A 85 -20.03 8.92 -6.74
N GLN A 86 -18.71 8.93 -6.62
CA GLN A 86 -17.84 9.94 -7.22
C GLN A 86 -17.20 9.41 -8.53
N PRO A 87 -16.83 10.31 -9.45
CA PRO A 87 -16.03 9.93 -10.62
C PRO A 87 -14.74 9.21 -10.19
N ALA A 88 -14.48 8.07 -10.82
CA ALA A 88 -13.24 7.34 -10.62
C ALA A 88 -12.12 8.03 -11.41
N THR A 89 -10.94 8.18 -10.81
CA THR A 89 -9.83 8.94 -11.41
C THR A 89 -8.57 8.09 -11.49
N PRO A 90 -7.87 8.07 -12.63
CA PRO A 90 -6.56 7.42 -12.70
C PRO A 90 -5.61 7.99 -11.66
N SER A 91 -4.86 7.12 -11.01
CA SER A 91 -3.85 7.49 -10.02
C SER A 91 -2.54 6.74 -10.26
N GLU A 92 -1.46 7.31 -9.72
CA GLU A 92 -0.15 6.69 -9.74
C GLU A 92 0.48 6.84 -8.36
N SER A 93 1.02 5.75 -7.83
CA SER A 93 1.73 5.75 -6.56
C SER A 93 2.88 4.76 -6.60
N ASN A 94 4.11 5.24 -6.34
CA ASN A 94 5.32 4.43 -6.34
C ASN A 94 5.51 3.63 -7.65
N GLY A 95 5.19 4.24 -8.78
CA GLY A 95 5.27 3.63 -10.11
C GLY A 95 4.13 2.64 -10.42
N LYS A 96 3.12 2.53 -9.55
CA LYS A 96 1.96 1.65 -9.76
C LYS A 96 0.78 2.47 -10.23
N GLN A 97 0.24 2.11 -11.39
CA GLN A 97 -0.99 2.71 -11.90
C GLN A 97 -2.19 2.11 -11.19
N GLY A 98 -3.14 2.96 -10.83
CA GLY A 98 -4.34 2.58 -10.14
C GLY A 98 -5.52 3.46 -10.51
N CYS A 99 -6.63 3.20 -9.87
CA CYS A 99 -7.85 3.97 -9.99
C CYS A 99 -8.34 4.36 -8.60
N ASP A 100 -8.37 5.65 -8.34
CA ASP A 100 -8.97 6.19 -7.13
C ASP A 100 -10.49 6.19 -7.26
N ILE A 101 -11.13 5.70 -6.22
CA ILE A 101 -12.57 5.53 -6.10
C ILE A 101 -13.03 6.12 -4.77
N SER A 102 -14.24 6.64 -4.72
CA SER A 102 -14.78 7.16 -3.47
C SER A 102 -16.29 7.14 -3.43
N SER A 103 -16.78 7.19 -2.20
CA SER A 103 -18.20 7.29 -1.85
C SER A 103 -18.40 8.47 -0.90
N GLY A 104 -19.55 9.12 -1.01
CA GLY A 104 -19.93 10.27 -0.23
C GLY A 104 -19.42 11.58 -0.84
N GLU A 105 -20.27 12.61 -0.71
CA GLU A 105 -20.07 13.95 -1.25
C GLU A 105 -18.69 14.52 -0.92
N ALA A 106 -18.03 15.10 -1.93
CA ALA A 106 -16.74 15.74 -1.79
C ALA A 106 -16.77 16.82 -0.68
N GLY A 107 -15.79 16.80 0.21
CA GLY A 107 -15.72 17.75 1.33
C GLY A 107 -16.68 17.50 2.49
N SER A 108 -17.59 16.51 2.40
CA SER A 108 -18.59 16.24 3.45
C SER A 108 -18.03 15.58 4.72
N GLY A 109 -16.78 15.11 4.71
CA GLY A 109 -16.17 14.35 5.81
C GLY A 109 -16.78 12.95 6.03
N ARG A 110 -17.81 12.58 5.26
CA ARG A 110 -18.52 11.29 5.31
C ARG A 110 -18.13 10.40 4.13
N GLY A 111 -18.39 9.10 4.23
CA GLY A 111 -18.08 8.12 3.19
C GLY A 111 -16.65 7.57 3.28
N TRP A 112 -16.09 7.18 2.16
CA TRP A 112 -14.79 6.52 2.08
C TRP A 112 -14.05 6.89 0.80
N THR A 113 -12.74 6.65 0.79
CA THR A 113 -11.85 6.76 -0.37
C THR A 113 -11.08 5.48 -0.51
N GLY A 114 -10.72 5.09 -1.72
CA GLY A 114 -9.85 3.95 -1.93
C GLY A 114 -9.18 3.99 -3.28
N THR A 115 -8.31 3.02 -3.49
CA THR A 115 -7.56 2.83 -4.73
C THR A 115 -7.61 1.36 -5.10
N ILE A 116 -7.87 1.07 -6.37
CA ILE A 116 -7.71 -0.26 -6.99
C ILE A 116 -6.48 -0.19 -7.88
N ALA A 117 -5.52 -1.09 -7.71
CA ALA A 117 -4.33 -1.15 -8.54
C ALA A 117 -3.97 -2.59 -8.89
N ALA A 118 -3.57 -2.83 -10.14
CA ALA A 118 -2.80 -4.03 -10.44
C ALA A 118 -1.34 -3.76 -10.05
N ASP A 119 -0.80 -4.58 -9.17
CA ASP A 119 0.56 -4.45 -8.66
C ASP A 119 1.48 -5.50 -9.28
N PRO A 120 2.26 -5.15 -10.32
CA PRO A 120 3.17 -6.08 -10.97
C PRO A 120 4.49 -6.28 -10.21
N SER A 121 4.74 -5.55 -9.11
CA SER A 121 5.98 -5.66 -8.34
C SER A 121 5.79 -6.33 -6.99
N ARG A 122 4.57 -6.78 -6.66
CA ARG A 122 4.30 -7.46 -5.40
C ARG A 122 3.21 -8.52 -5.52
N THR A 123 3.52 -9.74 -5.12
CA THR A 123 2.52 -10.83 -5.03
C THR A 123 1.72 -10.77 -3.73
N MET A 124 0.59 -11.48 -3.67
CA MET A 124 -0.19 -11.61 -2.43
C MET A 124 0.64 -12.21 -1.29
N GLN A 125 1.47 -13.22 -1.58
CA GLN A 125 2.32 -13.89 -0.59
C GLN A 125 3.38 -12.94 -0.01
N GLN A 126 3.97 -12.09 -0.84
CA GLN A 126 4.89 -11.03 -0.39
C GLN A 126 4.16 -9.94 0.42
N PHE A 127 2.88 -9.69 0.13
CA PHE A 127 2.05 -8.84 0.96
C PHE A 127 1.77 -9.46 2.33
N ALA A 128 1.38 -10.72 2.37
CA ALA A 128 1.05 -11.43 3.60
C ALA A 128 2.27 -11.64 4.52
N SER A 129 3.44 -11.90 3.95
CA SER A 129 4.66 -12.21 4.70
C SER A 129 5.41 -10.98 5.23
N SER A 130 5.01 -9.74 4.89
CA SER A 130 5.77 -8.53 5.28
C SER A 130 5.56 -8.08 6.73
N GLY A 131 5.14 -8.97 7.62
CA GLY A 131 4.88 -8.66 9.04
C GLY A 131 3.69 -7.74 9.28
N THR A 132 2.75 -7.64 8.32
CA THR A 132 1.58 -6.76 8.39
C THR A 132 0.45 -7.29 9.28
N GLY A 133 0.56 -8.52 9.77
CA GLY A 133 -0.53 -9.19 10.49
C GLY A 133 -1.70 -9.58 9.56
N ALA A 134 -1.44 -9.75 8.27
CA ALA A 134 -2.47 -10.03 7.29
C ALA A 134 -3.19 -11.37 7.56
N GLN A 135 -4.51 -11.36 7.39
CA GLN A 135 -5.37 -12.54 7.43
C GLN A 135 -5.60 -13.06 6.02
N GLN A 136 -5.48 -14.37 5.82
CA GLN A 136 -5.82 -15.00 4.54
C GLN A 136 -7.32 -15.24 4.43
N ILE A 137 -7.88 -14.90 3.29
CA ILE A 137 -9.28 -15.11 2.89
C ILE A 137 -9.32 -15.66 1.46
N GLU A 138 -10.50 -16.00 0.97
CA GLU A 138 -10.72 -16.41 -0.42
C GLU A 138 -11.80 -15.52 -1.05
N LEU A 139 -11.54 -15.04 -2.27
CA LEU A 139 -12.44 -14.19 -3.05
C LEU A 139 -12.63 -14.81 -4.43
N ALA A 140 -13.81 -15.34 -4.71
CA ALA A 140 -14.16 -15.91 -6.03
C ALA A 140 -13.13 -16.92 -6.59
N GLY A 141 -12.55 -17.79 -5.75
CA GLY A 141 -11.52 -18.76 -6.15
C GLY A 141 -10.10 -18.21 -6.24
N TYR A 142 -9.88 -16.98 -5.76
CA TYR A 142 -8.57 -16.35 -5.65
C TYR A 142 -8.24 -16.13 -4.17
N PRO A 143 -7.14 -16.72 -3.66
CA PRO A 143 -6.60 -16.41 -2.35
C PRO A 143 -6.33 -14.92 -2.23
N ALA A 144 -6.62 -14.35 -1.06
CA ALA A 144 -6.31 -12.96 -0.77
C ALA A 144 -5.78 -12.82 0.65
N ALA A 145 -5.01 -11.76 0.87
CA ALA A 145 -4.52 -11.37 2.18
C ALA A 145 -5.03 -9.98 2.51
N GLN A 146 -5.69 -9.84 3.65
CA GLN A 146 -6.29 -8.58 4.11
C GLN A 146 -5.66 -8.10 5.42
N VAL A 147 -5.57 -6.79 5.58
CA VAL A 147 -5.18 -6.12 6.83
C VAL A 147 -6.28 -5.14 7.18
N ASP A 148 -6.98 -5.39 8.28
CA ASP A 148 -8.01 -4.52 8.83
C ASP A 148 -7.41 -3.66 9.96
N ASN A 149 -7.53 -2.34 9.86
CA ASN A 149 -7.10 -1.42 10.91
C ASN A 149 -8.28 -0.64 11.53
N GLY A 150 -9.51 -1.13 11.34
CA GLY A 150 -10.76 -0.57 11.85
C GLY A 150 -11.37 0.48 10.93
N SER A 151 -10.60 1.51 10.56
CA SER A 151 -11.04 2.58 9.66
C SER A 151 -10.56 2.42 8.22
N GLY A 152 -9.88 1.33 7.91
CA GLY A 152 -9.30 1.08 6.61
C GLY A 152 -8.96 -0.38 6.38
N CYS A 153 -8.75 -0.71 5.12
CA CYS A 153 -8.41 -2.05 4.69
C CYS A 153 -7.37 -2.01 3.58
N MET A 154 -6.33 -2.82 3.73
CA MET A 154 -5.44 -3.17 2.63
C MET A 154 -5.69 -4.63 2.26
N LEU A 155 -5.92 -4.90 0.99
CA LEU A 155 -6.26 -6.20 0.47
C LEU A 155 -5.41 -6.48 -0.76
N ALA A 156 -4.68 -7.60 -0.77
CA ALA A 156 -3.96 -8.10 -1.94
C ALA A 156 -4.55 -9.43 -2.37
N VAL A 157 -4.92 -9.56 -3.65
CA VAL A 157 -5.50 -10.78 -4.23
C VAL A 157 -4.49 -11.45 -5.14
N ASP A 158 -4.32 -12.76 -4.98
CA ASP A 158 -3.43 -13.62 -5.75
C ASP A 158 -4.00 -13.88 -7.15
N VAL A 159 -3.88 -12.89 -8.04
CA VAL A 159 -4.38 -12.98 -9.41
C VAL A 159 -3.30 -13.42 -10.41
N SER A 160 -2.02 -13.38 -10.03
CA SER A 160 -0.86 -13.69 -10.89
C SER A 160 0.31 -14.23 -10.06
N ASP A 161 1.19 -15.02 -10.67
CA ASP A 161 2.44 -15.48 -10.04
C ASP A 161 3.47 -14.34 -9.86
N THR A 162 3.32 -13.25 -10.62
CA THR A 162 4.26 -12.14 -10.64
C THR A 162 3.73 -10.87 -9.98
N GLY A 163 2.46 -10.84 -9.59
CA GLY A 163 1.83 -9.65 -9.06
C GLY A 163 0.51 -9.93 -8.34
N SER A 164 -0.19 -8.88 -7.95
CA SER A 164 -1.47 -8.98 -7.27
C SER A 164 -2.45 -7.91 -7.75
N LEU A 165 -3.73 -8.11 -7.46
CA LEU A 165 -4.69 -7.00 -7.43
C LEU A 165 -4.67 -6.44 -6.01
N PHE A 166 -4.41 -5.15 -5.88
CA PHE A 166 -4.37 -4.43 -4.61
C PHE A 166 -5.56 -3.49 -4.48
N VAL A 167 -6.24 -3.55 -3.35
CA VAL A 167 -7.29 -2.62 -2.96
C VAL A 167 -6.92 -2.01 -1.61
N ASN A 168 -6.84 -0.68 -1.56
CA ASN A 168 -6.68 0.08 -0.33
C ASN A 168 -7.93 0.94 -0.12
N LEU A 169 -8.56 0.86 1.04
CA LEU A 169 -9.76 1.64 1.36
C LEU A 169 -9.61 2.29 2.73
N ILE A 170 -10.06 3.55 2.84
CA ILE A 170 -10.06 4.34 4.07
C ILE A 170 -11.46 4.93 4.25
N VAL A 171 -12.09 4.62 5.37
CA VAL A 171 -13.35 5.21 5.83
C VAL A 171 -13.04 6.54 6.52
N ARG A 172 -13.72 7.60 6.11
CA ARG A 172 -13.53 8.94 6.67
C ARG A 172 -14.09 8.96 8.11
N PRO A 173 -13.56 9.77 9.02
CA PRO A 173 -14.03 9.81 10.42
C PRO A 173 -15.53 10.08 10.59
N GLY A 174 -16.16 10.84 9.67
CA GLY A 174 -17.60 11.08 9.66
C GLY A 174 -18.41 10.05 8.88
N GLY A 175 -17.78 9.01 8.32
CA GLY A 175 -18.40 8.00 7.47
C GLY A 175 -19.36 7.05 8.17
N GLY A 176 -19.40 7.09 9.51
CA GLY A 176 -20.25 6.25 10.34
C GLY A 176 -19.73 4.81 10.44
N GLU A 177 -20.14 4.10 11.49
CA GLU A 177 -19.76 2.70 11.75
C GLU A 177 -20.36 1.70 10.73
N GLN A 178 -21.16 2.18 9.78
CA GLN A 178 -21.93 1.32 8.87
C GLN A 178 -21.10 0.76 7.72
N VAL A 179 -20.00 1.41 7.35
CA VAL A 179 -19.09 0.91 6.32
C VAL A 179 -17.94 0.17 7.00
N ARG A 180 -17.95 -1.17 6.94
CA ARG A 180 -16.78 -1.97 7.33
C ARG A 180 -15.79 -1.99 6.18
N ALA A 181 -14.61 -1.42 6.40
CA ALA A 181 -13.64 -1.16 5.33
C ALA A 181 -13.25 -2.42 4.56
N CYS A 182 -12.94 -3.52 5.26
CA CYS A 182 -12.53 -4.76 4.58
C CYS A 182 -13.68 -5.49 3.88
N GLU A 183 -14.92 -5.41 4.37
CA GLU A 183 -16.05 -5.94 3.61
C GLU A 183 -16.26 -5.19 2.30
N GLN A 184 -16.16 -3.86 2.34
CA GLN A 184 -16.31 -3.04 1.16
C GLN A 184 -15.16 -3.29 0.17
N ALA A 185 -13.92 -3.38 0.66
CA ALA A 185 -12.76 -3.71 -0.17
C ALA A 185 -12.89 -5.11 -0.81
N ALA A 186 -13.38 -6.11 -0.07
CA ALA A 186 -13.60 -7.45 -0.59
C ALA A 186 -14.63 -7.48 -1.73
N LYS A 187 -15.78 -6.82 -1.56
CA LYS A 187 -16.81 -6.72 -2.61
C LYS A 187 -16.28 -6.05 -3.88
N ILE A 188 -15.50 -4.98 -3.71
CA ILE A 188 -14.84 -4.28 -4.83
C ILE A 188 -13.86 -5.22 -5.53
N ALA A 189 -13.02 -5.92 -4.78
CA ALA A 189 -12.02 -6.84 -5.31
C ALA A 189 -12.66 -8.02 -6.05
N GLU A 190 -13.74 -8.62 -5.53
CA GLU A 190 -14.44 -9.72 -6.21
C GLU A 190 -14.92 -9.32 -7.61
N VAL A 191 -15.53 -8.15 -7.75
CA VAL A 191 -15.98 -7.64 -9.05
C VAL A 191 -14.78 -7.31 -9.95
N ALA A 192 -13.77 -6.64 -9.40
CA ALA A 192 -12.58 -6.26 -10.14
C ALA A 192 -11.85 -7.48 -10.73
N VAL A 193 -11.65 -8.54 -9.93
CA VAL A 193 -10.99 -9.79 -10.37
C VAL A 193 -11.71 -10.43 -11.56
N GLN A 194 -13.04 -10.42 -11.57
CA GLN A 194 -13.82 -10.99 -12.67
C GLN A 194 -13.62 -10.22 -13.99
N ASN A 195 -13.40 -8.90 -13.91
CA ASN A 195 -13.21 -8.04 -15.06
C ASN A 195 -11.75 -7.97 -15.54
N LEU A 196 -10.78 -8.40 -14.73
CA LEU A 196 -9.39 -8.40 -15.17
C LEU A 196 -9.21 -9.32 -16.40
N PRO A 197 -8.45 -8.87 -17.41
CA PRO A 197 -8.11 -9.72 -18.55
C PRO A 197 -7.25 -10.89 -18.09
N ASN A 198 -7.40 -12.04 -18.74
CA ASN A 198 -6.53 -13.18 -18.49
C ASN A 198 -5.09 -12.86 -18.95
N ALA A 199 -4.11 -13.45 -18.28
CA ALA A 199 -2.69 -13.37 -18.65
C ALA A 199 -2.31 -14.36 -19.76
#